data_AF-A0A965APU6-F1
#
_entry.id   AF-A0A965APU6-F1
#
_cell.length_a   1.000
_cell.length_b   1.000
_cell.length_c   1.000
_cell.angle_alpha   90.00
_cell.angle_beta   90.00
_cell.angle_gamma   90.00
#
_symmetry.space_group_name_H-M   'P 1'
#
loop_
_entity.id
_entity.type
_entity.pdbx_description
1 polymer ?
#
loop_
_entity_poly.entity_id
_entity_poly.type
_entity_poly.pdbx_seq_one_letter_code
_entity_poly.pdbx_strand_id
1 'polypeptide(L)' 'MNPAFWLEHWQAILTAGVVAATLLALLLGRRAPDMAMIGAVVVLLAFGVLTPAEALAGMSNEGMLTVAAL' A
#
# COMPACT_ATOMS: atom_id res chain seq x y z
N MET A 1 9.21 -5.72 -26.11
CA MET A 1 9.31 -5.29 -24.70
C MET A 1 10.64 -5.82 -24.16
N ASN A 2 11.52 -4.96 -23.64
CA ASN A 2 12.83 -5.40 -23.16
C ASN A 2 12.67 -6.08 -21.78
N PRO A 3 13.09 -7.34 -21.58
CA PRO A 3 12.91 -8.04 -20.31
C PRO A 3 13.60 -7.35 -19.12
N ALA A 4 14.68 -6.60 -19.36
CA ALA A 4 15.40 -5.86 -18.32
C ALA A 4 14.55 -4.78 -17.63
N PHE A 5 13.62 -4.15 -18.36
CA PHE A 5 12.73 -3.11 -17.82
C PHE A 5 11.97 -3.58 -16.57
N TRP A 6 11.51 -4.83 -16.57
CA TRP A 6 10.74 -5.40 -15.46
C TRP A 6 11.58 -5.60 -14.21
N LEU A 7 12.85 -5.93 -14.37
CA LEU A 7 13.78 -6.15 -13.28
C LEU A 7 14.27 -4.82 -12.70
N GLU A 8 14.50 -3.80 -13.54
CA GLU A 8 14.93 -2.48 -13.08
C GLU A 8 13.82 -1.74 -12.31
N HIS A 9 12.56 -1.93 -12.70
CA HIS A 9 11.41 -1.24 -12.11
C HIS A 9 10.51 -2.14 -11.25
N TRP A 10 11.05 -3.25 -10.75
CA TRP A 10 10.29 -4.24 -9.99
C TRP A 10 9.55 -3.64 -8.78
N GLN A 11 10.16 -2.67 -8.08
CA GLN A 11 9.54 -1.96 -6.95
C GLN A 11 8.28 -1.21 -7.37
N ALA A 12 8.32 -0.51 -8.51
CA ALA A 12 7.19 0.24 -9.02
C ALA A 12 6.04 -0.69 -9.44
N ILE A 13 6.38 -1.80 -10.11
CA ILE A 13 5.41 -2.80 -10.54
C ILE A 13 4.74 -3.47 -9.33
N LEU A 14 5.53 -3.85 -8.33
CA LEU A 14 5.01 -4.44 -7.08
C LEU A 14 4.09 -3.45 -6.37
N THR A 15 4.51 -2.19 -6.24
CA THR A 15 3.70 -1.15 -5.59
C THR A 15 2.38 -0.92 -6.33
N ALA A 16 2.42 -0.79 -7.66
CA ALA A 16 1.21 -0.63 -8.47
C ALA A 16 0.27 -1.83 -8.34
N GLY A 17 0.81 -3.05 -8.31
CA GLY A 17 0.05 -4.28 -8.07
C GLY A 17 -0.64 -4.29 -6.70
N VAL A 18 0.09 -3.90 -5.64
CA VAL A 18 -0.48 -3.78 -4.28
C VAL A 18 -1.58 -2.73 -4.23
N VAL A 19 -1.39 -1.56 -4.86
CA VAL A 19 -2.41 -0.51 -4.93
C VAL A 19 -3.66 -1.01 -5.64
N ALA A 20 -3.51 -1.64 -6.80
CA ALA A 20 -4.64 -2.21 -7.55
C ALA A 20 -5.38 -3.29 -6.74
N ALA A 21 -4.65 -4.18 -6.07
CA ALA A 21 -5.24 -5.20 -5.20
C ALA A 21 -5.99 -4.59 -4.01
N THR A 22 -5.45 -3.52 -3.42
CA THR A 22 -6.09 -2.80 -2.31
C THR A 22 -7.39 -2.14 -2.76
N LEU A 23 -7.37 -1.44 -3.90
CA LEU A 23 -8.57 -0.85 -4.49
C LEU A 23 -9.63 -1.90 -4.81
N LEU A 24 -9.22 -3.04 -5.37
CA LEU A 24 -10.13 -4.15 -5.66
C LEU A 24 -10.72 -4.74 -4.37
N ALA A 25 -9.92 -4.92 -3.33
CA ALA A 25 -10.38 -5.42 -2.03
C ALA A 25 -11.42 -4.47 -1.40
N LEU A 26 -11.19 -3.16 -1.49
CA LEU A 26 -12.15 -2.15 -1.05
C LEU A 26 -13.43 -2.17 -1.88
N LEU A 27 -13.31 -2.25 -3.21
CA LEU A 27 -14.45 -2.26 -4.13
C LEU A 27 -15.35 -3.48 -3.90
N LEU A 28 -14.75 -4.64 -3.59
CA LEU A 28 -15.50 -5.86 -3.31
C LEU A 28 -16.17 -5.85 -1.93
N GLY A 29 -15.78 -4.97 -1.01
CA GLY A 29 -16.43 -4.75 0.29
C GLY A 29 -16.46 -5.97 1.22
N ARG A 30 -15.68 -7.03 0.94
CA ARG A 30 -15.76 -8.31 1.66
C ARG A 30 -15.10 -8.30 3.05
N ARG A 31 -14.27 -7.29 3.35
CA ARG A 31 -13.49 -7.16 4.59
C ARG A 31 -13.51 -5.71 5.06
N ALA A 32 -13.23 -5.49 6.35
CA ALA A 32 -13.06 -4.15 6.89
C ALA A 32 -11.96 -3.39 6.11
N PRO A 33 -12.20 -2.13 5.73
CA PRO A 33 -11.27 -1.34 4.92
C PRO A 33 -9.90 -1.19 5.58
N ASP A 34 -9.86 -1.16 6.91
CA ASP A 34 -8.65 -1.10 7.73
C ASP A 34 -7.74 -2.31 7.50
N MET A 35 -8.32 -3.50 7.32
CA MET A 35 -7.55 -4.71 7.02
C MET A 35 -6.93 -4.68 5.62
N ALA A 36 -7.62 -4.10 4.64
CA ALA A 36 -7.07 -3.95 3.30
C ALA A 36 -5.89 -2.98 3.30
N MET A 37 -6.02 -1.86 4.01
CA MET A 37 -4.96 -0.85 4.14
C MET A 37 -3.73 -1.38 4.89
N ILE A 38 -3.92 -2.00 6.06
CA ILE A 38 -2.80 -2.59 6.80
C ILE A 38 -2.17 -3.74 6.02
N GLY A 39 -2.96 -4.58 5.35
CA GLY A 39 -2.44 -5.64 4.50
C GLY A 39 -1.50 -5.12 3.41
N ALA A 40 -1.88 -4.02 2.73
CA ALA A 40 -1.05 -3.38 1.72
C ALA A 40 0.29 -2.90 2.31
N VAL A 41 0.25 -2.20 3.44
CA VAL A 41 1.44 -1.69 4.14
C VAL A 41 2.36 -2.84 4.56
N VAL A 42 1.81 -3.91 5.14
CA VAL A 42 2.58 -5.10 5.55
C VAL A 42 3.27 -5.75 4.36
N VAL A 43 2.60 -5.87 3.21
CA VAL A 43 3.21 -6.43 2.00
C VAL A 43 4.38 -5.55 1.55
N LEU A 44 4.20 -4.23 1.42
CA LEU A 44 5.26 -3.33 0.98
C LEU A 44 6.47 -3.31 1.93
N LEU A 45 6.21 -3.36 3.25
CA LEU A 45 7.26 -3.50 4.27
C LEU A 45 8.01 -4.83 4.15
N ALA A 46 7.29 -5.94 3.96
CA ALA A 46 7.89 -7.27 3.85
C ALA A 46 8.84 -7.41 2.66
N PHE A 47 8.53 -6.74 1.55
CA PHE A 47 9.40 -6.67 0.37
C PHE A 47 10.47 -5.58 0.44
N GLY A 48 10.53 -4.81 1.53
CA GLY A 48 11.50 -3.72 1.71
C GLY A 48 11.31 -2.55 0.74
N VAL A 49 10.15 -2.43 0.12
CA VAL A 49 9.81 -1.31 -0.77
C VAL A 49 9.53 -0.05 0.05
N LEU A 50 9.04 -0.24 1.28
CA LEU A 50 8.78 0.83 2.24
C LEU A 50 9.61 0.61 3.50
N THR A 51 10.07 1.68 4.12
CA THR A 51 10.64 1.62 5.48
C THR A 51 9.56 1.78 6.56
N PRO A 52 9.77 1.29 7.79
CA PRO A 52 8.80 1.48 8.89
C PRO A 52 8.48 2.96 9.16
N ALA A 53 9.47 3.85 9.01
CA ALA A 53 9.29 5.28 9.19
C ALA A 53 8.36 5.88 8.12
N GLU A 54 8.52 5.50 6.84
CA GLU A 54 7.66 5.98 5.75
C GLU A 54 6.23 5.43 5.88
N ALA A 55 6.07 4.18 6.33
CA ALA A 55 4.76 3.60 6.61
C ALA A 55 4.02 4.40 7.70
N LEU A 56 4.70 4.74 8.79
CA LEU A 56 4.12 5.52 9.89
C LEU A 56 3.84 6.97 9.48
N ALA A 57 4.71 7.57 8.66
CA ALA A 57 4.50 8.89 8.11
C ALA A 57 3.25 8.94 7.23
N GLY A 58 3.03 7.91 6.40
CA GLY A 58 1.82 7.79 5.59
C GLY A 58 0.54 7.66 6.42
N MET A 59 0.61 6.97 7.57
CA MET A 59 -0.50 6.90 8.52
C MET A 59 -0.74 8.22 9.27
N SER A 60 0.27 9.07 9.43
CA SER A 60 0.16 10.33 10.18
C SER A 60 -0.36 11.50 9.34
N ASN A 61 -1.11 11.22 8.27
CA ASN A 61 -1.69 12.25 7.41
C ASN A 61 -2.76 13.05 8.19
N GLU A 62 -2.75 14.38 8.05
CA GLU A 62 -3.78 15.29 8.61
C GLU A 62 -5.20 14.81 8.30
N GLY A 63 -5.42 14.21 7.12
CA GLY A 63 -6.69 13.59 6.75
C GLY A 63 -7.12 12.45 7.68
N MET A 64 -6.20 11.59 8.13
CA MET A 64 -6.53 10.52 9.08
C MET A 64 -6.73 11.07 10.50
N LEU A 65 -5.89 12.03 10.91
CA LEU A 65 -5.95 12.66 12.23
C LEU A 65 -7.31 13.33 12.48
N THR A 66 -7.88 13.98 11.46
CA THR A 66 -9.21 14.60 11.56
C THR A 66 -10.33 13.58 11.69
N VAL A 67 -10.25 12.43 11.02
CA VAL A 67 -11.22 11.33 11.17
C VAL A 67 -11.13 10.69 12.56
N ALA A 68 -9.93 10.54 13.11
CA ALA A 68 -9.74 10.00 14.47
C ALA A 68 -10.25 10.92 15.59
N ALA A 69 -10.39 12.23 15.31
CA ALA A 69 -10.88 13.22 16.27
C ALA A 69 -12.42 13.33 16.32
N LEU A 70 -13.14 12.73 15.36
CA LEU A 70 -14.60 12.68 15.26
C LEU A 70 -15.16 11.44 15.95
#